data_AF-A0A1Y1R167-F1
#
_entry.id   AF-A0A1Y1R167-F1
#
_cell.length_a   1.000
_cell.length_b   1.000
_cell.length_c   1.000
_cell.angle_alpha   90.00
_cell.angle_beta   90.00
_cell.angle_gamma   90.00
#
_symmetry.space_group_name_H-M   'P 1'
#
loop_
_entity.id
_entity.type
_entity.pdbx_description
1 polymer ?
#
loop_
_entity_poly.entity_id
_entity_poly.type
_entity_poly.pdbx_seq_one_letter_code
_entity_poly.pdbx_strand_id
1 'polypeptide(L)'
;MIVVNDGNNLVFDDNSADCLLHVAQSQGQLFAFIQCIDASLEKYQAGNYRLTKRYWGQFAWNDQEHCIREIMRNGGKWQNVP
;
A
#
# COMPACT_ATOMS: atom_id res chain seq x y z
N MET A 1 9.39 -1.28 7.51
CA MET A 1 8.63 -0.02 7.49
C MET A 1 7.15 -0.33 7.55
N ILE A 2 6.42 0.31 8.46
CA ILE A 2 4.96 0.23 8.56
C ILE A 2 4.38 1.61 8.22
N VAL A 3 3.40 1.65 7.32
CA VAL A 3 2.67 2.86 6.92
C VAL A 3 1.20 2.64 7.19
N VAL A 4 0.55 3.60 7.86
CA VAL A 4 -0.86 3.52 8.24
C VAL A 4 -1.64 4.65 7.60
N ASN A 5 -2.85 4.33 7.14
CA ASN A 5 -3.89 5.29 6.80
C ASN A 5 -5.11 5.02 7.68
N ASP A 6 -5.20 5.76 8.79
CA ASP A 6 -6.25 5.61 9.79
C ASP A 6 -7.65 5.95 9.24
N GLY A 7 -7.74 6.84 8.25
CA GLY A 7 -9.01 7.25 7.65
C GLY A 7 -9.72 6.12 6.90
N ASN A 8 -8.95 5.16 6.36
CA ASN A 8 -9.46 4.05 5.56
C ASN A 8 -9.23 2.67 6.21
N ASN A 9 -8.66 2.62 7.42
CA ASN A 9 -8.19 1.38 8.06
C ASN A 9 -7.30 0.56 7.12
N LEU A 10 -6.23 1.18 6.61
CA LEU A 10 -5.25 0.50 5.76
C LEU A 10 -3.89 0.48 6.43
N VAL A 11 -3.22 -0.67 6.36
CA VAL A 11 -1.85 -0.87 6.82
C VAL A 11 -1.02 -1.44 5.69
N PHE A 12 0.14 -0.84 5.47
CA PHE A 12 1.20 -1.40 4.64
C PHE A 12 2.39 -1.74 5.54
N ASP A 13 2.86 -2.98 5.53
CA ASP A 13 4.07 -3.42 6.23
C ASP A 13 5.00 -4.13 5.25
N ASP A 14 6.19 -3.59 5.01
CA ASP A 14 7.16 -4.17 4.08
C ASP A 14 7.70 -5.56 4.51
N ASN A 15 7.50 -5.96 5.76
CA ASN A 15 7.87 -7.30 6.28
C ASN A 15 6.72 -8.30 6.18
N SER A 16 5.51 -7.83 5.84
CA SER A 16 4.34 -8.71 5.73
C SER A 16 4.29 -9.36 4.36
N ALA A 17 4.08 -10.68 4.32
CA ALA A 17 3.82 -11.41 3.08
C ALA A 17 2.50 -10.99 2.40
N ASP A 18 1.59 -10.37 3.15
CA ASP A 18 0.31 -9.86 2.62
C ASP A 18 0.46 -8.46 1.98
N CYS A 19 1.62 -7.82 2.11
CA CYS A 19 1.91 -6.53 1.51
C CYS A 19 2.88 -6.68 0.34
N LEU A 20 2.69 -5.84 -0.68
CA LEU A 20 3.51 -5.84 -1.89
C LEU A 20 3.75 -4.42 -2.32
N LEU A 21 5.01 -4.08 -2.65
CA LEU A 21 5.38 -2.84 -3.32
C LEU A 21 6.06 -3.18 -4.64
N HIS A 22 5.38 -2.92 -5.75
CA HIS A 22 5.95 -3.05 -7.08
C HIS A 22 6.08 -1.67 -7.70
N VAL A 23 7.30 -1.29 -8.09
CA VAL A 23 7.59 0.02 -8.69
C VAL A 23 7.91 -0.17 -10.16
N ALA A 24 7.22 0.58 -11.01
CA ALA A 24 7.41 0.59 -12.45
C ALA A 24 7.62 2.01 -12.96
N GLN A 25 8.41 2.17 -14.01
CA GLN A 25 8.60 3.46 -14.68
C GLN A 25 7.74 3.52 -15.93
N SER A 26 7.07 4.66 -16.15
CA SER A 26 6.34 4.95 -17.38
C SER A 26 6.45 6.43 -17.70
N GLN A 27 6.71 6.78 -18.96
CA GLN A 27 6.81 8.17 -19.43
C GLN A 27 7.74 9.05 -18.58
N GLY A 28 8.87 8.50 -18.13
CA GLY A 28 9.86 9.23 -17.32
C GLY A 28 9.50 9.38 -15.83
N GLN A 29 8.36 8.86 -15.38
CA GLN A 29 7.91 8.93 -13.99
C GLN A 29 7.79 7.54 -13.36
N LEU A 30 8.06 7.44 -12.05
CA LEU A 30 7.85 6.23 -11.28
C LEU A 30 6.42 6.15 -10.74
N PHE A 31 5.86 4.96 -10.81
CA PHE A 31 4.57 4.60 -10.22
C PHE A 31 4.76 3.38 -9.34
N ALA A 32 4.06 3.35 -8.21
CA ALA A 32 4.00 2.20 -7.32
C ALA A 32 2.62 1.55 -7.39
N PHE A 33 2.63 0.23 -7.38
CA PHE A 33 1.49 -0.66 -7.23
C PHE A 33 1.64 -1.33 -5.88
N ILE A 34 0.72 -1.03 -4.95
CA ILE A 34 0.78 -1.51 -3.59
C ILE A 34 -0.36 -2.46 -3.27
N GLN A 35 -0.06 -3.48 -2.46
CA GLN A 35 -1.04 -4.29 -1.75
C GLN A 35 -0.93 -3.99 -0.26
N CYS A 36 -2.06 -3.64 0.36
CA CYS A 36 -2.18 -3.25 1.76
C CYS A 36 -3.19 -4.14 2.48
N ILE A 37 -3.08 -4.25 3.79
CA ILE A 37 -4.00 -4.96 4.66
C ILE A 37 -5.16 -4.02 5.00
N ASP A 38 -6.39 -4.51 4.87
CA ASP A 38 -7.63 -3.76 5.12
C ASP A 38 -8.04 -3.77 6.61
N ALA A 39 -7.11 -3.43 7.50
CA ALA A 39 -7.32 -3.43 8.93
C ALA A 39 -6.83 -2.15 9.59
N SER A 40 -7.37 -1.84 10.77
CA SER A 40 -6.68 -0.93 11.69
C SER A 40 -5.36 -1.55 12.15
N LEU A 41 -4.41 -0.71 12.57
CA LEU A 41 -3.11 -1.17 13.07
C LEU A 41 -3.24 -2.16 14.23
N GLU A 42 -4.15 -1.90 15.17
CA GLU A 42 -4.45 -2.79 16.30
C GLU A 42 -4.90 -4.19 15.83
N LYS A 43 -5.82 -4.26 14.87
CA LYS A 43 -6.32 -5.53 14.33
C LYS A 43 -5.25 -6.28 13.54
N TYR A 44 -4.39 -5.56 12.82
CA TYR A 44 -3.25 -6.16 12.14
C TYR A 44 -2.29 -6.80 13.16
N GLN A 45 -1.93 -6.07 14.22
CA GLN A 45 -1.02 -6.56 15.27
C GLN A 45 -1.61 -7.74 16.07
N ALA A 46 -2.94 -7.85 16.18
CA ALA A 46 -3.62 -8.98 16.80
C ALA A 46 -3.50 -10.31 15.99
N GLY A 47 -3.01 -10.25 14.73
CA GLY A 47 -2.52 -11.42 14.01
C GLY A 47 -3.54 -12.25 13.21
N ASN A 48 -4.81 -11.85 13.14
CA ASN A 48 -5.87 -12.63 12.49
C ASN A 48 -6.52 -11.94 11.27
N TYR A 49 -5.83 -11.00 10.63
CA TYR A 49 -6.40 -10.25 9.50
C TYR A 49 -5.64 -10.49 8.20
N ARG A 50 -6.35 -10.98 7.17
CA ARG A 50 -5.78 -11.31 5.85
C ARG A 50 -6.52 -10.69 4.66
N LEU A 51 -7.48 -9.78 4.90
CA LEU A 51 -8.11 -9.09 3.77
C LEU A 51 -7.15 -8.02 3.24
N THR A 52 -6.93 -8.04 1.93
CA THR A 52 -6.01 -7.14 1.26
C THR A 52 -6.73 -6.26 0.24
N LYS A 53 -6.25 -5.02 0.07
CA LYS A 53 -6.66 -4.10 -0.98
C LYS A 53 -5.47 -3.65 -1.80
N ARG A 54 -5.74 -3.29 -3.06
CA ARG A 54 -4.73 -2.99 -4.07
C ARG A 54 -4.93 -1.59 -4.63
N TYR A 55 -3.86 -0.81 -4.61
CA TYR A 55 -3.84 0.59 -5.06
C TYR A 55 -2.62 0.87 -5.93
N TRP A 56 -2.68 1.92 -6.74
CA TRP A 56 -1.52 2.40 -7.49
C TRP A 56 -1.51 3.94 -7.56
N GLY A 57 -0.33 4.51 -7.76
CA GLY A 57 -0.16 5.95 -7.95
C GLY A 57 1.30 6.34 -8.14
N GLN A 58 1.56 7.66 -8.15
CA GLN A 58 2.91 8.20 -8.33
C GLN A 58 3.82 7.84 -7.15
N PHE A 59 5.11 7.65 -7.44
CA PHE A 59 6.08 7.20 -6.45
C PHE A 59 7.43 7.88 -6.60
N ALA A 60 8.15 8.05 -5.50
CA ALA A 60 9.53 8.52 -5.48
C ALA A 60 10.30 7.82 -4.35
N TRP A 61 11.46 7.24 -4.66
CA TRP A 61 12.26 6.48 -3.68
C TRP A 61 12.76 7.34 -2.50
N ASN A 62 13.04 8.61 -2.75
CA ASN A 62 13.46 9.56 -1.72
C ASN A 62 12.32 9.99 -0.78
N ASP A 63 11.07 9.61 -1.07
CA ASP A 63 9.88 9.94 -0.29
C ASP A 63 8.88 8.77 -0.21
N GLN A 64 9.43 7.56 -0.11
CA GLN A 64 8.68 6.31 -0.23
C GLN A 64 7.48 6.20 0.72
N GLU A 65 7.67 6.52 2.02
CA GLU A 65 6.63 6.40 3.03
C GLU A 65 5.44 7.33 2.73
N HIS A 66 5.73 8.58 2.37
CA HIS A 66 4.72 9.57 2.02
C HIS A 66 3.97 9.15 0.76
N CYS A 67 4.67 8.70 -0.29
CA CYS A 67 4.03 8.20 -1.50
C CYS A 67 3.09 7.02 -1.22
N ILE A 68 3.52 6.03 -0.42
CA ILE A 68 2.67 4.89 -0.06
C ILE A 68 1.41 5.36 0.69
N ARG A 69 1.56 6.29 1.63
CA ARG A 69 0.42 6.88 2.37
C ARG A 69 -0.56 7.58 1.44
N GLU A 70 -0.06 8.38 0.49
CA GLU A 70 -0.91 9.06 -0.50
C GLU A 70 -1.59 8.08 -1.46
N ILE A 71 -0.90 7.01 -1.88
CA ILE A 71 -1.50 5.96 -2.71
C ILE A 71 -2.62 5.24 -1.94
N MET A 72 -2.44 4.94 -0.65
CA MET A 72 -3.51 4.36 0.19
C MET A 72 -4.71 5.29 0.36
N ARG A 73 -4.49 6.61 0.28
CA ARG A 73 -5.53 7.63 0.49
C ARG A 73 -6.30 7.96 -0.79
N ASN A 74 -5.57 8.23 -1.86
CA ASN A 74 -6.07 8.85 -3.09
C ASN A 74 -5.73 8.04 -4.36
N GLY A 75 -5.01 6.93 -4.21
CA GLY A 75 -4.57 6.11 -5.34
C GLY A 75 -5.71 5.44 -6.09
N GLY A 76 -5.45 5.11 -7.35
CA GLY A 76 -6.37 4.32 -8.16
C GLY A 76 -6.47 2.91 -7.61
N LYS A 77 -7.68 2.37 -7.50
CA LYS A 77 -7.85 0.92 -7.26
C LYS A 77 -7.41 0.17 -8.51
N TRP A 78 -6.69 -0.93 -8.32
CA TRP A 78 -6.44 -1.87 -9.41
C TRP A 78 -6.94 -3.25 -9.03
N GLN A 79 -7.45 -3.95 -10.04
CA GLN A 79 -8.14 -5.21 -9.91
C GLN A 79 -7.15 -6.36 -9.63
N ASN A 80 -7.62 -7.38 -8.93
CA ASN A 80 -6.96 -8.69 -8.87
C ASN A 80 -7.09 -9.32 -10.26
N VAL A 81 -6.19 -8.95 -11.17
CA VAL A 81 -6.01 -9.72 -12.40
C VAL A 81 -5.41 -11.09 -12.03
N PRO A 82 -5.98 -12.21 -12.52
CA PRO A 82 -5.45 -13.56 -12.33
C PRO A 82 -4.00 -13.72 -12.78
#